data_AF-A0AAV6AY14-F1
#
_entry.id   AF-A0AAV6AY14-F1
#
_cell.length_a   1.000
_cell.length_b   1.000
_cell.length_c   1.000
_cell.angle_alpha   90.00
_cell.angle_beta   90.00
_cell.angle_gamma   90.00
#
_symmetry.space_group_name_H-M   'P 1'
#
loop_
_entity.id
_entity.type
_entity.pdbx_description
1 polymer ?
#
loop_
_entity_poly.entity_id
_entity_poly.type
_entity_poly.pdbx_seq_one_letter_code
_entity_poly.pdbx_strand_id
1 'polypeptide(L)' 'GYYIEEILEGTTIVQALTSVQYDEKDLARQLKAQIDDAIKGDRMKPSEGMRWLDDYERGLRDYTYLTF' A
#
# COMPACT_ATOMS: atom_id res chain seq x y z
N GLY A 1 -19.89 31.23 17.69
CA GLY A 1 -19.64 29.79 17.47
C GLY A 1 -18.78 29.65 16.25
N TYR A 2 -17.95 28.62 16.17
CA TYR A 2 -17.13 28.34 14.99
C TYR A 2 -17.89 27.39 14.06
N TYR A 3 -17.80 27.62 12.75
CA TYR A 3 -18.34 26.75 11.71
C TYR A 3 -17.18 26.35 10.80
N ILE A 4 -17.02 25.05 10.58
CA ILE A 4 -16.06 24.52 9.62
C ILE A 4 -16.82 24.38 8.31
N GLU A 5 -16.38 25.10 7.30
CA GLU A 5 -17.02 25.15 5.98
C GLU A 5 -16.61 23.96 5.11
N GLU A 6 -15.34 23.54 5.19
CA GLU A 6 -14.81 22.44 4.39
C GLU A 6 -13.65 21.73 5.10
N ILE A 7 -13.52 20.43 4.88
CA ILE A 7 -12.38 19.62 5.30
C ILE A 7 -11.69 19.11 4.04
N LEU A 8 -10.41 19.43 3.89
CA LEU A 8 -9.58 18.87 2.83
C LEU A 8 -8.94 17.57 3.33
N GLU A 9 -9.20 16.47 2.63
CA GLU A 9 -8.57 15.18 2.94
C GLU A 9 -7.08 15.22 2.60
N GLY A 10 -6.27 14.54 3.42
CA GLY A 10 -4.85 14.39 3.16
C GLY A 10 -4.57 13.56 1.90
N THR A 11 -3.34 13.62 1.41
CA THR A 11 -2.93 12.77 0.27
C THR A 11 -2.65 11.34 0.77
N THR A 12 -3.20 10.34 0.07
CA THR A 12 -2.86 8.94 0.32
C THR A 12 -1.54 8.56 -0.36
N ILE A 13 -0.90 7.47 0.09
CA ILE A 13 0.35 6.99 -0.51
C ILE A 13 0.15 6.68 -2.01
N VAL A 14 -0.96 6.05 -2.39
CA VAL A 14 -1.27 5.75 -3.80
C VAL A 14 -1.43 7.03 -4.64
N GLN A 15 -2.05 8.09 -4.11
CA GLN A 15 -2.17 9.37 -4.81
C GLN A 15 -0.81 10.02 -5.02
N ALA A 16 0.06 9.99 -4.00
CA ALA A 16 1.42 10.48 -4.11
C ALA A 16 2.23 9.70 -5.16
N LEU A 17 2.14 8.36 -5.16
CA LEU A 17 2.81 7.50 -6.14
C LEU A 17 2.28 7.69 -7.57
N THR A 18 0.97 7.88 -7.72
CA THR A 18 0.35 8.18 -9.02
C THR A 18 0.86 9.51 -9.58
N SER A 19 1.10 10.52 -8.73
CA SER A 19 1.64 11.83 -9.15
C SER A 19 3.02 11.72 -9.82
N VAL A 20 3.80 10.70 -9.45
CA VAL A 20 5.10 10.37 -10.04
C VAL A 20 5.03 9.18 -11.01
N GLN A 21 3.84 8.92 -11.57
CA GLN A 21 3.59 7.95 -12.64
C GLN A 21 3.77 6.47 -12.27
N TYR A 22 3.66 6.13 -10.99
CA TYR A 22 3.53 4.71 -10.59
C TYR A 22 2.07 4.28 -10.64
N ASP A 23 1.84 3.04 -11.07
CA ASP A 23 0.53 2.40 -11.07
C ASP A 23 0.41 1.40 -9.91
N GLU A 24 -0.69 1.49 -9.14
CA GLU A 24 -0.97 0.65 -7.96
C GLU A 24 -0.96 -0.84 -8.32
N LYS A 25 -1.54 -1.21 -9.47
CA LYS A 25 -1.66 -2.62 -9.88
C LYS A 25 -0.31 -3.18 -10.31
N ASP A 26 0.50 -2.39 -10.99
CA ASP A 26 1.87 -2.79 -11.34
C ASP A 26 2.74 -2.98 -10.10
N LEU A 27 2.63 -2.08 -9.11
CA LEU A 27 3.31 -2.22 -7.83
C LEU A 27 2.88 -3.49 -7.08
N ALA A 28 1.57 -3.72 -6.96
CA ALA A 28 1.04 -4.93 -6.33
C ALA A 28 1.50 -6.21 -7.04
N ARG A 29 1.51 -6.21 -8.39
CA ARG A 29 1.99 -7.33 -9.20
C ARG A 29 3.47 -7.61 -8.99
N GLN A 30 4.30 -6.56 -8.90
CA GLN A 30 5.73 -6.71 -8.64
C GLN A 30 5.99 -7.29 -7.24
N LEU A 31 5.28 -6.81 -6.21
CA LEU A 31 5.41 -7.37 -4.87
C LEU A 31 4.94 -8.83 -4.82
N LYS A 32 3.81 -9.15 -5.46
CA LYS A 32 3.31 -10.53 -5.56
C LYS A 32 4.36 -11.45 -6.18
N ALA A 33 5.03 -11.03 -7.26
CA ALA A 33 6.07 -11.84 -7.89
C ALA A 33 7.24 -12.11 -6.92
N GLN A 34 7.68 -11.11 -6.15
CA GLN A 34 8.72 -11.26 -5.13
C GLN A 34 8.30 -12.23 -4.01
N ILE A 35 7.04 -12.15 -3.57
CA ILE A 35 6.46 -13.05 -2.57
C ILE A 35 6.39 -14.49 -3.11
N ASP A 36 5.89 -14.68 -4.34
CA ASP A 36 5.83 -16.00 -4.98
C ASP A 36 7.22 -16.64 -5.07
N ASP A 37 8.25 -15.86 -5.41
CA ASP A 37 9.64 -16.34 -5.47
C ASP A 37 10.22 -16.63 -4.08
N ALA A 38 9.85 -15.88 -3.05
CA ALA A 38 10.22 -16.17 -1.67
C ALA A 38 9.58 -17.47 -1.15
N ILE A 39 8.32 -17.71 -1.51
CA ILE A 39 7.59 -18.95 -1.18
C ILE A 39 8.24 -20.15 -1.88
N LYS A 40 8.51 -20.05 -3.19
CA LYS A 40 9.18 -21.13 -3.94
C LYS A 40 10.57 -21.45 -3.40
N GLY A 41 11.27 -20.44 -2.89
CA GLY A 41 12.59 -20.60 -2.27
C GLY A 41 12.56 -21.05 -0.80
N ASP A 42 11.40 -21.42 -0.25
CA ASP A 42 11.21 -21.83 1.15
C ASP A 42 11.69 -20.79 2.18
N ARG A 43 11.72 -19.51 1.79
CA ARG A 43 12.10 -18.38 2.65
C ARG A 43 10.92 -17.75 3.37
N MET A 44 9.69 -18.08 2.95
CA MET A 44 8.45 -17.49 3.45
C MET A 44 7.31 -18.50 3.30
N LYS A 45 6.41 -18.56 4.28
CA LYS A 45 5.20 -19.40 4.18
C LYS A 45 4.14 -18.71 3.30
N PRO A 46 3.35 -19.47 2.50
CA PRO A 46 2.29 -18.89 1.68
C PRO A 46 1.30 -18.00 2.43
N SER A 47 0.87 -18.42 3.64
CA SER A 47 -0.06 -17.65 4.46
C SER A 47 0.52 -16.32 4.93
N GLU A 48 1.82 -16.28 5.21
CA GLU A 48 2.52 -15.06 5.59
C GLU A 48 2.68 -14.14 4.39
N GLY A 49 3.05 -14.68 3.22
CA GLY A 49 3.14 -13.92 1.98
C GLY A 49 1.83 -13.26 1.59
N MET A 50 0.71 -13.98 1.67
CA MET A 50 -0.60 -13.38 1.41
C MET A 50 -0.93 -12.26 2.40
N ARG A 51 -0.59 -12.43 3.69
CA ARG A 51 -0.77 -11.37 4.68
C ARG A 51 0.05 -10.13 4.34
N TRP A 52 1.30 -10.29 3.90
CA TRP A 52 2.16 -9.17 3.51
C TRP A 52 1.63 -8.43 2.29
N LEU A 53 1.07 -9.15 1.32
CA LEU A 53 0.43 -8.54 0.15
C LEU A 53 -0.80 -7.72 0.56
N ASP A 54 -1.67 -8.28 1.41
CA ASP A 54 -2.84 -7.57 1.95
C ASP A 54 -2.41 -6.33 2.76
N ASP A 55 -1.37 -6.45 3.60
CA ASP A 55 -0.82 -5.33 4.38
C ASP A 55 -0.30 -4.22 3.47
N TYR A 56 0.41 -4.58 2.39
CA TYR A 56 0.92 -3.63 1.42
C TYR A 56 -0.19 -2.88 0.68
N GLU A 57 -1.19 -3.60 0.16
CA GLU A 57 -2.33 -3.00 -0.53
C GLU A 57 -3.15 -2.07 0.38
N ARG A 58 -3.31 -2.44 1.67
CA ARG A 58 -3.90 -1.56 2.67
C ARG A 58 -3.05 -0.30 2.88
N GLY A 59 -1.75 -0.46 3.10
CA GLY A 59 -0.84 0.65 3.35
C GLY A 59 -0.79 1.66 2.20
N LEU A 60 -0.93 1.23 0.94
CA LEU A 60 -1.02 2.17 -0.19
C LEU A 60 -2.23 3.11 -0.10
N ARG A 61 -3.29 2.73 0.60
CA ARG A 61 -4.51 3.53 0.78
C ARG A 61 -4.47 4.43 2.00
N ASP A 62 -3.49 4.24 2.87
CA ASP A 62 -3.31 5.09 4.05
C ASP A 62 -2.75 6.46 3.69
N TYR A 63 -2.92 7.42 4.60
CA TYR A 63 -2.33 8.75 4.47
C TYR A 63 -0.81 8.70 4.57
N THR A 64 -0.14 9.70 3.99
CA THR A 64 1.33 9.79 3.98
C THR A 64 1.97 10.02 5.36
N TYR A 65 1.19 10.32 6.39
CA TYR A 65 1.67 10.64 7.73
C TYR A 65 1.57 9.43 8.68
N LEU A 66 2.51 9.34 9.62
CA LEU A 66 2.54 8.28 10.63
C LEU A 66 1.42 8.45 11.67
N THR A 67 0.82 7.33 12.06
CA THR A 67 -0.05 7.19 13.23
C THR A 67 0.76 6.67 14.43
N PHE A 68 0.67 7.34 15.58
CA PHE A 68 1.35 6.97 16.83
C PHE A 68 0.38 6.39 17.86
#